data_AF-A0A0C2GV64-F1
#
_entry.id   AF-A0A0C2GV64-F1
#
_cell.length_a   1.000
_cell.length_b   1.000
_cell.length_c   1.000
_cell.angle_alpha   90.00
_cell.angle_beta   90.00
_cell.angle_gamma   90.00
#
_symmetry.space_group_name_H-M   'P 1'
#
loop_
_entity.id
_entity.type
_entity.pdbx_description
1 polymer ?
#
loop_
_entity_poly.entity_id
_entity_poly.type
_entity_poly.pdbx_seq_one_letter_code
_entity_poly.pdbx_strand_id
1 'polypeptide(L)' 'MNPGSQYVECVGQPKGEDFTCSNKIKFYIDRSKSYTWDHRHYFTFKVPSYGKTGCDVTKPEGKPGVFERVLN' A
#
# COMPACT_ATOMS: atom_id res chain seq x y z
N MET A 1 -1.38 1.54 12.39
CA MET A 1 -1.47 0.15 12.89
C MET A 1 -0.23 -0.19 13.72
N ASN A 2 -0.30 -1.04 14.74
CA ASN A 2 0.80 -1.46 15.62
C ASN A 2 1.07 -2.98 15.51
N PRO A 3 2.20 -3.52 16.00
CA PRO A 3 2.38 -4.96 16.18
C PRO A 3 1.18 -5.61 16.87
N GLY A 4 0.71 -6.75 16.36
CA GLY A 4 -0.46 -7.45 16.91
C GLY A 4 -1.81 -6.79 16.62
N SER A 5 -1.87 -5.74 15.78
CA SER A 5 -3.15 -5.20 15.33
C SER A 5 -3.96 -6.26 14.60
N GLN A 6 -5.27 -6.24 14.81
CA GLN A 6 -6.17 -7.13 14.08
C GLN A 6 -6.28 -6.68 12.62
N TYR A 7 -6.40 -7.66 11.73
CA TYR A 7 -6.69 -7.44 10.32
C TYR A 7 -7.78 -8.42 9.88
N VAL A 8 -8.43 -8.09 8.78
CA VAL A 8 -9.43 -8.93 8.13
C VAL A 8 -8.91 -9.25 6.74
N GLU A 9 -9.01 -10.51 6.35
CA GLU A 9 -8.72 -10.97 5.00
C GLU A 9 -10.03 -11.15 4.22
N CYS A 10 -10.16 -10.48 3.09
CA CYS A 10 -11.32 -10.58 2.21
C CYS A 10 -11.04 -11.62 1.12
N VAL A 11 -11.45 -12.87 1.34
CA VAL A 11 -11.16 -14.02 0.45
C VAL A 11 -12.37 -14.53 -0.34
N GLY A 12 -13.48 -13.77 -0.35
CA GLY A 12 -14.71 -14.13 -1.04
C GLY A 12 -14.65 -13.97 -2.57
N GLN A 13 -15.83 -13.95 -3.19
CA GLN A 13 -15.98 -13.75 -4.63
C GLN A 13 -16.41 -12.30 -4.95
N PRO A 14 -15.96 -11.72 -6.08
CA PRO A 14 -14.98 -12.27 -7.02
C PRO A 14 -13.55 -12.31 -6.44
N LYS A 15 -12.74 -13.27 -6.89
CA LYS A 15 -11.34 -13.40 -6.44
C LYS A 15 -10.57 -12.12 -6.78
N GLY A 16 -9.88 -11.57 -5.79
CA GLY A 16 -9.10 -10.33 -5.92
C GLY A 16 -9.91 -9.05 -5.65
N GLU A 17 -11.24 -9.12 -5.62
CA GLU A 17 -12.11 -7.96 -5.47
C GLU A 17 -13.40 -8.36 -4.71
N ASP A 18 -13.28 -8.98 -3.54
CA ASP A 18 -14.45 -9.32 -2.69
C ASP A 18 -15.12 -8.04 -2.19
N PHE A 19 -16.05 -7.53 -3.00
CA PHE A 19 -16.80 -6.32 -2.75
C PHE A 19 -17.72 -6.43 -1.54
N THR A 20 -18.18 -7.63 -1.18
CA THR A 20 -19.05 -7.84 -0.02
C THR A 20 -18.28 -7.59 1.28
N CYS A 21 -16.99 -7.92 1.30
CA CYS A 21 -16.10 -7.61 2.41
C CYS A 21 -15.59 -6.16 2.35
N SER A 22 -14.99 -5.75 1.23
CA SER A 22 -14.29 -4.46 1.14
C SER A 22 -15.23 -3.25 1.21
N ASN A 23 -16.47 -3.35 0.69
CA ASN A 23 -17.42 -2.23 0.73
C ASN A 23 -17.92 -1.88 2.13
N LYS A 24 -17.67 -2.71 3.15
CA LYS A 24 -17.99 -2.40 4.55
C LYS A 24 -17.10 -1.28 5.09
N ILE A 25 -15.93 -1.07 4.48
CA ILE A 25 -14.98 -0.04 4.88
C ILE A 25 -15.34 1.24 4.11
N LYS A 26 -16.00 2.19 4.78
CA LYS A 26 -16.41 3.48 4.20
C LYS A 26 -15.51 4.60 4.71
N PHE A 27 -15.18 5.54 3.82
CA PHE A 27 -14.36 6.70 4.12
C PHE A 27 -15.16 7.98 3.90
N TYR A 28 -15.12 8.87 4.90
CA TYR A 28 -15.76 10.18 4.87
C TYR A 28 -14.72 11.29 4.59
N ILE A 29 -15.07 12.26 3.73
CA ILE A 29 -14.11 13.27 3.26
C ILE A 29 -13.56 14.13 4.40
N ASP A 30 -14.39 14.45 5.39
CA ASP A 30 -14.04 15.21 6.59
C ASP A 30 -12.94 14.56 7.44
N ARG A 31 -12.76 13.24 7.33
CA ARG A 31 -11.73 12.46 8.06
C ARG A 31 -10.55 12.03 7.19
N SER A 32 -10.44 12.58 5.97
CA SER A 32 -9.37 12.26 5.00
C SER A 32 -7.95 12.27 5.56
N LYS A 33 -7.63 13.19 6.49
CA LYS A 33 -6.31 13.24 7.15
C LYS A 33 -6.00 11.98 7.96
N SER A 34 -6.98 11.47 8.72
CA SER A 34 -6.83 10.23 9.50
C SER A 34 -6.64 9.03 8.55
N TYR A 35 -7.45 8.95 7.51
CA TYR A 35 -7.36 7.83 6.57
C TYR A 35 -6.07 7.84 5.74
N THR A 36 -5.55 9.02 5.41
CA THR A 36 -4.24 9.14 4.77
C THR A 36 -3.12 8.69 5.71
N TRP A 37 -3.27 8.93 7.01
CA TRP A 37 -2.35 8.38 8.00
C TRP A 37 -2.45 6.85 8.03
N ASP A 38 -3.65 6.27 8.14
CA ASP A 38 -3.84 4.81 8.16
C ASP A 38 -3.33 4.15 6.87
N HIS A 39 -3.62 4.74 5.71
CA HIS A 39 -3.18 4.28 4.39
C HIS A 39 -1.64 4.25 4.25
N ARG A 40 -0.91 4.98 5.10
CA ARG A 40 0.56 5.01 5.08
C ARG A 40 1.18 4.16 6.17
N HIS A 41 0.43 3.56 7.10
CA HIS A 41 0.99 2.84 8.24
C HIS A 41 0.39 1.43 8.36
N TYR A 42 1.12 0.45 7.81
CA TYR A 42 0.78 -0.97 7.83
C TYR A 42 1.62 -1.68 8.90
N PHE A 43 0.99 -2.05 10.01
CA PHE A 43 1.67 -2.54 11.22
C PHE A 43 2.87 -1.66 11.58
N THR A 44 4.06 -2.21 11.75
CA THR A 44 5.29 -1.45 12.08
C THR A 44 5.89 -0.70 10.90
N PHE A 45 5.32 -0.79 9.71
CA PHE A 45 5.90 -0.24 8.49
C PHE A 45 5.14 0.99 8.02
N LYS A 46 5.88 2.09 7.84
CA LYS A 46 5.38 3.30 7.20
C LYS A 46 5.71 3.29 5.71
N VAL A 47 4.68 3.22 4.88
CA VAL A 47 4.82 3.27 3.43
C VAL A 47 5.03 4.73 2.98
N PRO A 48 6.08 5.01 2.19
CA PRO A 48 6.31 6.33 1.59
C PRO A 48 5.16 6.76 0.70
N SER A 49 5.01 8.07 0.56
CA SER A 49 4.32 8.58 -0.63
C SER A 49 5.18 8.33 -1.86
N TYR A 50 4.57 7.87 -2.96
CA TYR A 50 5.23 7.72 -4.26
C TYR A 50 6.37 6.69 -4.31
N GLY A 51 6.40 5.71 -3.39
CA GLY A 51 7.36 4.60 -3.46
C GLY A 51 8.83 4.96 -3.21
N LYS A 52 9.12 6.15 -2.65
CA LYS A 52 10.51 6.66 -2.53
C LYS A 52 11.28 6.19 -1.29
N THR A 53 10.67 5.49 -0.34
CA THR A 53 11.39 4.93 0.83
C THR A 53 12.27 3.77 0.36
N GLY A 54 13.56 3.86 0.67
CA GLY A 54 14.57 2.89 0.23
C GLY A 54 15.19 3.21 -1.14
N CYS A 55 14.71 4.25 -1.83
CA CYS A 55 15.37 4.76 -3.02
C CYS A 55 16.65 5.51 -2.64
N ASP A 56 17.75 5.16 -3.30
CA ASP A 56 18.97 5.94 -3.24
C ASP A 56 18.72 7.29 -3.92
N VAL A 57 18.69 8.37 -3.14
CA VAL A 57 18.43 9.73 -3.66
C VAL A 57 19.51 10.20 -4.63
N THR A 58 20.68 9.57 -4.63
CA THR A 58 21.74 9.83 -5.61
C THR A 58 21.50 9.11 -6.94
N LYS A 59 20.52 8.20 -6.99
CA LYS A 59 20.14 7.41 -8.18
C LYS A 59 18.62 7.44 -8.41
N PRO A 60 18.08 8.58 -8.85
CA PRO A 60 16.63 8.79 -8.98
C PRO A 60 15.95 7.86 -9.99
N GLU A 61 16.69 7.35 -10.98
CA GLU A 61 16.17 6.41 -11.98
C GLU A 61 16.25 4.94 -11.53
N GLY A 62 16.85 4.67 -10.36
CA GLY A 62 17.07 3.31 -9.88
C GLY A 62 18.13 2.54 -10.69
N LYS A 63 18.22 1.23 -10.47
CA LYS A 63 19.02 0.33 -11.31
C LYS A 63 18.09 -0.29 -12.34
N PRO A 64 18.54 -0.52 -13.60
CA PRO A 64 17.70 -1.13 -14.61
C PRO A 64 17.13 -2.45 -14.10
N GLY A 65 15.81 -2.56 -14.24
CA GLY A 65 15.04 -3.71 -13.79
C GLY A 65 15.42 -4.97 -14.59
N VAL A 66 15.01 -6.14 -14.10
CA VAL A 66 15.28 -7.42 -14.80
C VAL A 66 14.78 -7.37 -16.25
N PHE A 67 13.62 -6.75 -16.49
CA PHE A 67 13.05 -6.61 -17.82
C PHE A 67 13.85 -5.71 -18.77
N GLU A 68 14.44 -4.62 -18.29
CA GLU A 68 15.29 -3.74 -19.12
C GLU A 68 16.62 -4.39 -19.52
N ARG A 69 17.12 -5.34 -18.72
CA ARG A 69 18.35 -6.08 -19.05
C ARG A 69 18.14 -7.18 -20.08
N VAL A 70 16.91 -7.66 -20.23
CA VAL A 70 16.57 -8.75 -21.16
C VAL A 70 16.25 -8.20 -22.56
N LEU A 71 15.86 -6.93 -22.65
CA LEU A 71 15.52 -6.26 -23.92
C LEU A 71 16.72 -5.60 -24.62
N ASN A 72 17.93 -5.66 -24.04
CA ASN A 72 19.18 -5.17 -24.64
C ASN A 72 20.08 -6.32 -25.09
#